data_AF-A0A2A9NRZ6-F1
#
_entry.id   AF-A0A2A9NRZ6-F1
#
_cell.length_a   1.000
_cell.length_b   1.000
_cell.length_c   1.000
_cell.angle_alpha   90.00
_cell.angle_beta   90.00
_cell.angle_gamma   90.00
#
_symmetry.space_group_name_H-M   'P 1'
#
loop_
_entity.id
_entity.type
_entity.pdbx_description
1 polymer ?
#
loop_
_entity_poly.entity_id
_entity_poly.type
_entity_poly.pdbx_seq_one_letter_code
_entity_poly.pdbx_strand_id
1 'polypeptide(L)'
;MDDISIGIDLWEVRVDHLQSYDPDFITFQIATLRKHSLLPILFTIRTVSQGGRYPDVREDDLQAVERLRSLLLHALRLGVEYIDLEVTLPLSILKEIICGKGNTTIIGSYHDWKEGLFWASPQTRQVYDSIVRMGVDIVKITSTAKVFEDNMSLRQFCSSVERHPIPLLAVNMGSEGKISRVLNTLLCPVSHPLIPNTPPLGQISYRECQQILYLTGLLPPRRYYVFGNPIAHSMSPAIHNTAFTALGLPYTYEVKETPSIQELRNVMSSSSFGGASVTIPHSRDIIPLLQQLSPQARVIGAVNTITPLPNCGGFRGDNTDWRGIKACLVRSLTPAHAVTSSTTALILGGGGTARAAVYALYQIGVIRFWIYNRTRRQAEVIAEDFGKLDSMLRIVVLDELDELPLPGCPPPTIIVSTVPAVDQTQTPSKMIDLGLKKEHLSPAGGVALELAYDRRMTKLLALAQERREKGYGWTSVKGIEMLLEQGYEQTRIWTGRRAPKRYVREKVLEAYSQWLPESSAPLSW
;
A
#
# COMPACT_ATOMS: atom_id res chain seq x y z
N MET A 1 -3.63 -15.03 7.61
CA MET A 1 -3.00 -13.72 7.87
C MET A 1 -3.54 -12.67 6.94
N ASP A 2 -3.51 -12.91 5.62
CA ASP A 2 -4.03 -11.95 4.61
C ASP A 2 -5.45 -11.45 4.92
N ASP A 3 -6.41 -12.34 5.16
CA ASP A 3 -7.80 -11.96 5.45
C ASP A 3 -7.93 -11.13 6.74
N ILE A 4 -7.21 -11.54 7.78
CA ILE A 4 -7.22 -10.89 9.10
C ILE A 4 -6.57 -9.50 9.02
N SER A 5 -5.65 -9.30 8.08
CA SER A 5 -4.92 -8.03 7.90
C SER A 5 -5.69 -6.96 7.12
N ILE A 6 -6.89 -7.27 6.62
CA ILE A 6 -7.70 -6.34 5.83
C ILE A 6 -8.10 -5.15 6.70
N GLY A 7 -7.68 -3.94 6.28
CA GLY A 7 -8.07 -2.69 6.92
C GLY A 7 -7.27 -2.29 8.15
N ILE A 8 -6.36 -3.13 8.65
CA ILE A 8 -5.54 -2.83 9.83
C ILE A 8 -4.19 -2.20 9.44
N ASP A 9 -3.68 -1.38 10.37
CA ASP A 9 -2.43 -0.61 10.21
C ASP A 9 -1.26 -1.20 10.99
N LEU A 10 -1.51 -2.12 11.94
CA LEU A 10 -0.50 -2.83 12.72
C LEU A 10 -1.10 -4.11 13.37
N TRP A 11 -0.25 -4.97 13.91
CA TRP A 11 -0.62 -6.12 14.73
C TRP A 11 -0.39 -5.84 16.20
N GLU A 12 -1.40 -6.01 17.06
CA GLU A 12 -1.19 -6.09 18.50
C GLU A 12 -0.88 -7.55 18.89
N VAL A 13 0.33 -7.80 19.38
CA VAL A 13 0.73 -9.06 19.98
C VAL A 13 0.46 -8.98 21.48
N ARG A 14 -0.61 -9.64 21.92
CA ARG A 14 -0.95 -9.82 23.34
C ARG A 14 -0.08 -10.91 23.94
N VAL A 15 1.07 -10.50 24.46
CA VAL A 15 2.09 -11.39 25.03
C VAL A 15 1.54 -12.15 26.22
N ASP A 16 0.65 -11.53 26.99
CA ASP A 16 -0.05 -12.16 28.11
C ASP A 16 -1.00 -13.31 27.68
N HIS A 17 -1.34 -13.40 26.40
CA HIS A 17 -2.11 -14.52 25.84
C HIS A 17 -1.25 -15.60 25.17
N LEU A 18 0.07 -15.42 25.10
CA LEU A 18 0.98 -16.45 24.59
C LEU A 18 1.06 -17.64 25.55
N GLN A 19 1.42 -18.80 25.01
CA GLN A 19 1.56 -20.03 25.79
C GLN A 19 2.75 -20.00 26.77
N SER A 20 3.75 -19.18 26.47
CA SER A 20 4.96 -19.03 27.29
C SER A 20 5.47 -17.58 27.24
N TYR A 21 6.05 -17.14 28.35
CA TYR A 21 6.77 -15.87 28.46
C TYR A 21 8.29 -16.05 28.30
N ASP A 22 8.74 -17.23 27.91
CA ASP A 22 10.13 -17.48 27.61
C ASP A 22 10.63 -16.56 26.46
N PRO A 23 11.79 -15.87 26.61
CA PRO A 23 12.29 -14.96 25.60
C PRO A 23 12.55 -15.58 24.23
N ASP A 24 12.97 -16.84 24.16
CA ASP A 24 13.21 -17.52 22.87
C ASP A 24 11.88 -17.82 22.19
N PHE A 25 10.88 -18.26 22.96
CA PHE A 25 9.51 -18.44 22.45
C PHE A 25 8.94 -17.13 21.90
N ILE A 26 9.05 -16.02 22.65
CA ILE A 26 8.56 -14.70 22.21
C ILE A 26 9.31 -14.26 20.94
N THR A 27 10.63 -14.42 20.90
CA THR A 27 11.45 -14.09 19.71
C THR A 27 10.94 -14.84 18.48
N PHE A 28 10.67 -16.14 18.62
CA PHE A 28 10.14 -16.95 17.54
C PHE A 28 8.77 -16.47 17.06
N GLN A 29 7.85 -16.12 17.97
CA GLN A 29 6.52 -15.60 17.61
C GLN A 29 6.62 -14.28 16.84
N ILE A 30 7.42 -13.33 17.33
CA ILE A 30 7.60 -12.02 16.70
C ILE A 30 8.28 -12.15 15.34
N ALA A 31 9.35 -12.97 15.24
CA ALA A 31 10.05 -13.22 13.98
C ALA A 31 9.13 -13.92 12.95
N THR A 32 8.30 -14.86 13.39
CA THR A 32 7.31 -15.54 12.54
C THR A 32 6.28 -14.55 12.01
N LEU A 33 5.75 -13.67 12.86
CA LEU A 33 4.81 -12.62 12.44
C LEU A 33 5.43 -11.68 11.40
N ARG A 34 6.67 -11.22 11.63
CA ARG A 34 7.41 -10.36 10.67
C ARG A 34 7.68 -11.06 9.34
N LYS A 35 7.91 -12.38 9.35
CA LYS A 35 8.09 -13.16 8.11
C LYS A 35 6.83 -13.17 7.24
N HIS A 36 5.65 -13.14 7.86
CA HIS A 36 4.36 -13.23 7.17
C HIS A 36 3.63 -11.89 7.01
N SER A 37 4.11 -10.82 7.65
CA SER A 37 3.49 -9.50 7.55
C SER A 37 4.51 -8.38 7.63
N LEU A 38 4.35 -7.41 6.72
CA LEU A 38 5.12 -6.16 6.72
C LEU A 38 4.49 -5.08 7.62
N LEU A 39 3.48 -5.46 8.41
CA LEU A 39 2.82 -4.57 9.33
C LEU A 39 3.67 -4.32 10.58
N PRO A 40 3.66 -3.09 11.13
CA PRO A 40 4.21 -2.82 12.45
C PRO A 40 3.61 -3.72 13.52
N ILE A 41 4.37 -3.95 14.59
CA ILE A 41 3.97 -4.73 15.75
C ILE A 41 3.84 -3.81 16.96
N LEU A 42 2.70 -3.90 17.64
CA LEU A 42 2.45 -3.40 18.97
C LEU A 42 2.62 -4.56 19.96
N PHE A 43 3.65 -4.47 20.80
CA PHE A 43 3.93 -5.44 21.85
C PHE A 43 3.20 -5.01 23.13
N THR A 44 2.25 -5.83 23.59
CA THR A 44 1.42 -5.54 24.76
C THR A 44 1.52 -6.67 25.78
N ILE A 45 1.93 -6.34 27.00
CA ILE A 45 1.76 -7.19 28.19
C ILE A 45 0.67 -6.55 29.04
N ARG A 46 -0.52 -7.14 29.08
CA ARG A 46 -1.65 -6.63 29.86
C ARG A 46 -1.77 -7.36 31.20
N THR A 47 -1.81 -6.61 32.30
CA THR A 47 -1.95 -7.18 33.65
C THR A 47 -3.40 -7.57 33.98
N VAL A 48 -3.61 -8.45 34.97
CA VAL A 48 -4.95 -8.90 35.40
C VAL A 48 -5.84 -7.74 35.84
N SER A 49 -5.31 -6.79 36.62
CA SER A 49 -6.06 -5.61 37.07
C SER A 49 -6.46 -4.67 35.94
N GLN A 50 -5.83 -4.78 34.76
CA GLN A 50 -6.17 -4.06 33.54
C GLN A 50 -6.89 -4.92 32.49
N GLY A 51 -7.36 -6.12 32.85
CA GLY A 51 -8.15 -7.00 31.96
C GLY A 51 -7.34 -7.95 31.07
N GLY A 52 -6.09 -8.22 31.44
CA GLY A 52 -5.23 -9.21 30.78
C GLY A 52 -5.04 -10.49 31.59
N ARG A 53 -3.98 -11.22 31.26
CA ARG A 53 -3.62 -12.50 31.92
C ARG A 53 -2.26 -12.46 32.63
N TYR A 54 -1.48 -11.40 32.44
CA TYR A 54 -0.20 -11.29 33.12
C TYR A 54 -0.42 -10.91 34.59
N PRO A 55 0.25 -11.55 35.56
CA PRO A 55 0.10 -11.20 36.97
C PRO A 55 0.37 -9.71 37.23
N ASP A 56 -0.38 -9.10 38.14
CA ASP A 56 -0.14 -7.72 38.54
C ASP A 56 1.26 -7.57 39.16
N VAL A 57 1.98 -6.53 38.76
CA VAL A 57 3.35 -6.27 39.24
C VAL A 57 3.31 -5.15 40.27
N ARG A 58 3.63 -5.49 41.52
CA ARG A 58 3.75 -4.53 42.61
C ARG A 58 5.20 -4.13 42.83
N GLU A 59 5.41 -2.90 43.30
CA GLU A 59 6.74 -2.34 43.51
C GLU A 59 7.54 -3.08 44.59
N ASP A 60 6.86 -3.73 45.54
CA ASP A 60 7.46 -4.54 46.61
C ASP A 60 7.87 -5.96 46.16
N ASP A 61 7.37 -6.48 45.03
CA ASP A 61 7.78 -7.77 44.48
C ASP A 61 8.91 -7.62 43.45
N LEU A 62 10.14 -7.56 43.95
CA LEU A 62 11.35 -7.37 43.13
C LEU A 62 11.51 -8.45 42.04
N GLN A 63 11.04 -9.67 42.27
CA GLN A 63 11.14 -10.73 41.26
C GLN A 63 10.13 -10.51 40.13
N ALA A 64 8.90 -10.10 40.44
CA ALA A 64 7.90 -9.75 39.42
C ALA A 64 8.35 -8.52 38.62
N VAL A 65 8.90 -7.51 39.29
CA VAL A 65 9.50 -6.33 38.67
C VAL A 65 10.59 -6.75 37.67
N GLU A 66 11.55 -7.56 38.10
CA GLU A 66 12.66 -7.98 37.24
C GLU A 66 12.19 -8.83 36.05
N ARG A 67 11.22 -9.74 36.26
CA ARG A 67 10.64 -10.54 35.16
C ARG A 67 10.00 -9.66 34.10
N LEU A 68 9.14 -8.72 34.50
CA LEU A 68 8.47 -7.83 33.54
C LEU A 68 9.47 -6.88 32.85
N ARG A 69 10.42 -6.32 33.63
CA ARG A 69 11.49 -5.47 33.11
C ARG A 69 12.30 -6.18 32.03
N SER A 70 12.69 -7.43 32.27
CA SER A 70 13.43 -8.25 31.31
C SER A 70 12.63 -8.46 30.01
N LEU A 71 11.33 -8.75 30.10
CA LEU A 71 10.46 -8.92 28.93
C LEU A 71 10.32 -7.63 28.09
N LEU A 72 10.16 -6.48 28.74
CA LEU A 72 10.03 -5.20 28.04
C LEU A 72 11.36 -4.78 27.39
N LEU A 73 12.49 -4.99 28.06
CA LEU A 73 13.80 -4.77 27.46
C LEU A 73 14.08 -5.75 26.31
N HIS A 74 13.57 -6.98 26.38
CA HIS A 74 13.63 -7.93 25.27
C HIS A 74 12.82 -7.45 24.08
N ALA A 75 11.61 -6.91 24.28
CA ALA A 75 10.81 -6.32 23.22
C ALA A 75 11.54 -5.19 22.48
N LEU A 76 12.27 -4.32 23.21
CA LEU A 76 13.12 -3.30 22.61
C LEU A 76 14.24 -3.90 21.75
N ARG A 77 14.89 -4.98 22.19
CA ARG A 77 15.92 -5.70 21.41
C ARG A 77 15.36 -6.37 20.16
N LEU A 78 14.10 -6.81 20.20
CA LEU A 78 13.39 -7.33 19.02
C LEU A 78 13.00 -6.23 18.01
N GLY A 79 13.20 -4.95 18.36
CA GLY A 79 12.94 -3.82 17.49
C GLY A 79 11.47 -3.70 17.09
N VAL A 80 10.53 -3.98 18.00
CA VAL A 80 9.10 -3.75 17.74
C VAL A 80 8.81 -2.27 17.57
N GLU A 81 7.87 -1.93 16.70
CA GLU A 81 7.56 -0.53 16.37
C GLU A 81 6.82 0.17 17.52
N TYR A 82 6.01 -0.56 18.28
CA TYR A 82 5.28 -0.02 19.42
C TYR A 82 5.35 -0.93 20.65
N ILE A 83 5.39 -0.33 21.84
CA ILE A 83 5.19 -1.02 23.13
C ILE A 83 4.05 -0.33 23.88
N ASP A 84 3.09 -1.13 24.37
CA ASP A 84 2.05 -0.67 25.30
C ASP A 84 2.59 -0.80 26.74
N LEU A 85 2.62 0.33 27.46
CA LEU A 85 3.22 0.45 28.78
C LEU A 85 2.18 0.98 29.77
N GLU A 86 1.76 0.14 30.70
CA GLU A 86 0.75 0.47 31.71
C GLU A 86 1.26 1.51 32.70
N VAL A 87 0.52 2.61 32.89
CA VAL A 87 0.90 3.68 33.84
C VAL A 87 0.89 3.24 35.30
N THR A 88 0.24 2.11 35.60
CA THR A 88 0.19 1.52 36.95
C THR A 88 1.44 0.74 37.31
N LEU A 89 2.36 0.53 36.37
CA LEU A 89 3.61 -0.19 36.62
C LEU A 89 4.57 0.64 37.49
N PRO A 90 5.52 -0.03 38.18
CA PRO A 90 6.55 0.64 38.96
C PRO A 90 7.33 1.68 38.14
N LEU A 91 7.57 2.86 38.74
CA LEU A 91 8.22 4.00 38.08
C LEU A 91 9.63 3.69 37.57
N SER A 92 10.33 2.75 38.21
CA SER A 92 11.64 2.26 37.79
C SER A 92 11.60 1.63 36.39
N ILE A 93 10.66 0.72 36.15
CA ILE A 93 10.43 0.09 34.83
C ILE A 93 10.05 1.16 33.82
N LEU A 94 9.09 2.02 34.17
CA LEU A 94 8.57 3.04 33.27
C LEU A 94 9.68 3.95 32.73
N LYS A 95 10.52 4.48 33.64
CA LYS A 95 11.64 5.35 33.25
C LYS A 95 12.68 4.61 32.41
N GLU A 96 13.03 3.39 32.78
CA GLU A 96 14.04 2.62 32.05
C GLU A 96 13.61 2.36 30.60
N ILE A 97 12.37 1.90 30.38
CA ILE A 97 11.85 1.60 29.04
C ILE A 97 11.71 2.87 28.20
N ILE A 98 11.20 3.96 28.77
CA ILE A 98 11.04 5.24 28.04
C ILE A 98 12.40 5.82 27.65
N CYS A 99 13.39 5.81 28.56
CA CYS A 99 14.74 6.27 28.26
C CYS A 99 15.47 5.36 27.26
N GLY A 100 15.18 4.05 27.28
CA GLY A 100 15.80 3.04 26.41
C GLY A 100 15.09 2.80 25.08
N LYS A 101 14.00 3.50 24.77
CA LYS A 101 13.08 3.14 23.67
C LYS A 101 13.68 3.17 22.26
N GLY A 102 14.74 3.95 22.02
CA GLY A 102 15.31 4.13 20.69
C GLY A 102 14.27 4.62 19.68
N ASN A 103 14.02 3.84 18.62
CA ASN A 103 13.01 4.13 17.59
C ASN A 103 11.62 3.53 17.89
N THR A 104 11.47 2.78 18.99
CA THR A 104 10.19 2.21 19.40
C THR A 104 9.30 3.31 19.97
N THR A 105 8.04 3.32 19.53
CA THR A 105 7.00 4.24 20.01
C THR A 105 6.36 3.69 21.27
N ILE A 106 6.29 4.48 22.34
CA ILE A 106 5.69 4.07 23.62
C ILE A 106 4.25 4.57 23.71
N ILE A 107 3.32 3.63 23.93
CA ILE A 107 1.91 3.91 24.24
C ILE A 107 1.73 3.81 25.75
N GLY A 108 1.59 4.93 26.44
CA GLY A 108 1.26 4.95 27.86
C GLY A 108 -0.21 4.65 28.08
N SER A 109 -0.53 3.51 28.70
CA SER A 109 -1.91 3.01 28.78
C SER A 109 -2.49 2.96 30.18
N TYR A 110 -3.80 3.19 30.26
CA TYR A 110 -4.61 2.96 31.46
C TYR A 110 -5.97 2.39 31.07
N HIS A 111 -6.37 1.29 31.71
CA HIS A 111 -7.67 0.65 31.54
C HIS A 111 -8.42 0.65 32.86
N ASP A 112 -9.58 1.31 32.90
CA ASP A 112 -10.46 1.28 34.06
C ASP A 112 -11.31 0.00 34.08
N TRP A 113 -10.70 -1.10 34.50
CA TRP A 113 -11.39 -2.39 34.60
C TRP A 113 -12.37 -2.47 35.78
N LYS A 114 -12.27 -1.55 36.74
CA LYS A 114 -13.14 -1.49 37.93
C LYS A 114 -14.37 -0.59 37.72
N GLU A 115 -14.52 0.01 36.53
CA GLU A 115 -15.65 0.87 36.15
C GLU A 115 -15.87 2.08 37.07
N GLY A 116 -14.79 2.69 37.56
CA GLY A 116 -14.80 3.86 38.44
C GLY A 116 -14.41 5.18 37.76
N LEU A 117 -14.00 5.17 36.49
CA LEU A 117 -13.46 6.31 35.77
C LEU A 117 -14.49 6.94 34.83
N PHE A 118 -14.94 8.15 35.15
CA PHE A 118 -15.88 8.91 34.32
C PHE A 118 -15.15 9.99 33.52
N TRP A 119 -15.42 10.14 32.22
CA TRP A 119 -14.67 11.07 31.36
C TRP A 119 -14.71 12.54 31.80
N ALA A 120 -15.83 13.00 32.33
CA ALA A 120 -15.99 14.37 32.85
C ALA A 120 -15.33 14.59 34.22
N SER A 121 -14.78 13.55 34.85
CA SER A 121 -14.24 13.63 36.20
C SER A 121 -12.83 14.21 36.25
N PRO A 122 -12.45 14.93 37.33
CA PRO A 122 -11.08 15.35 37.57
C PRO A 122 -10.08 14.20 37.59
N GLN A 123 -10.51 13.00 37.99
CA GLN A 123 -9.69 11.79 38.04
C GLN A 123 -9.19 11.41 36.63
N THR A 124 -10.05 11.45 35.60
CA THR A 124 -9.65 11.18 34.21
C THR A 124 -8.60 12.18 33.74
N ARG A 125 -8.78 13.46 34.10
CA ARG A 125 -7.79 14.49 33.78
C ARG A 125 -6.45 14.23 34.47
N GLN A 126 -6.47 13.83 35.74
CA GLN A 126 -5.26 13.49 36.49
C GLN A 126 -4.53 12.29 35.87
N VAL A 127 -5.26 11.25 35.43
CA VAL A 127 -4.69 10.09 34.73
C VAL A 127 -4.07 10.52 33.39
N TYR A 128 -4.77 11.34 32.61
CA TYR A 128 -4.21 11.86 31.35
C TYR A 128 -2.93 12.67 31.59
N ASP A 129 -2.97 13.63 32.52
CA ASP A 129 -1.83 14.49 32.80
C ASP A 129 -0.67 13.71 33.44
N SER A 130 -0.92 12.60 34.14
CA SER A 130 0.15 11.72 34.66
C SER A 130 0.84 10.96 33.54
N ILE A 131 0.08 10.38 32.60
CA ILE A 131 0.64 9.68 31.44
C ILE A 131 1.45 10.64 30.55
N VAL A 132 0.93 11.84 30.28
CA VAL A 132 1.64 12.87 29.53
C VAL A 132 2.98 13.22 30.18
N ARG A 133 3.00 13.40 31.51
CA ARG A 133 4.22 13.73 32.27
C ARG A 133 5.30 12.64 32.22
N MET A 134 4.96 11.41 31.85
CA MET A 134 5.94 10.34 31.69
C MET A 134 6.81 10.49 30.44
N GLY A 135 6.40 11.30 29.46
CA GLY A 135 7.14 11.45 28.19
C GLY A 135 6.91 10.29 27.21
N VAL A 136 5.69 9.73 27.20
CA VAL A 136 5.25 8.74 26.20
C VAL A 136 4.97 9.39 24.85
N ASP A 137 4.88 8.60 23.79
CA ASP A 137 4.60 9.08 22.44
C ASP A 137 3.10 9.11 22.10
N ILE A 138 2.31 8.24 22.75
CA ILE A 138 0.86 8.15 22.61
C ILE A 138 0.24 7.90 23.98
N VAL A 139 -0.85 8.60 24.29
CA VAL A 139 -1.66 8.33 25.49
C VAL A 139 -2.80 7.39 25.10
N LYS A 140 -3.05 6.36 25.90
CA LYS A 140 -4.17 5.41 25.73
C LYS A 140 -4.99 5.33 27.01
N ILE A 141 -6.25 5.76 26.96
CA ILE A 141 -7.17 5.66 28.10
C ILE A 141 -8.40 4.88 27.65
N THR A 142 -8.72 3.83 28.41
CA THR A 142 -9.91 3.01 28.20
C THR A 142 -10.79 3.07 29.43
N SER A 143 -12.05 3.49 29.27
CA SER A 143 -13.09 3.44 30.31
C SER A 143 -14.19 2.44 29.92
N THR A 144 -15.21 2.23 30.75
CA THR A 144 -16.40 1.42 30.46
C THR A 144 -17.61 2.33 30.28
N ALA A 145 -18.30 2.22 29.15
CA ALA A 145 -19.57 2.91 28.97
C ALA A 145 -20.70 2.11 29.63
N LYS A 146 -21.46 2.79 30.49
CA LYS A 146 -22.69 2.27 31.12
C LYS A 146 -23.93 2.74 30.38
N VAL A 147 -23.85 3.92 29.75
CA VAL A 147 -24.88 4.51 28.90
C VAL A 147 -24.27 5.15 27.65
N PHE A 148 -25.09 5.44 26.64
CA PHE A 148 -24.61 6.03 25.39
C PHE A 148 -23.95 7.41 25.58
N GLU A 149 -24.44 8.22 26.51
CA GLU A 149 -23.95 9.56 26.84
C GLU A 149 -22.49 9.57 27.34
N ASP A 150 -21.99 8.45 27.85
CA ASP A 150 -20.59 8.29 28.24
C ASP A 150 -19.65 8.48 27.04
N ASN A 151 -20.10 8.13 25.83
CA ASN A 151 -19.34 8.36 24.60
C ASN A 151 -19.28 9.85 24.24
N MET A 152 -20.33 10.62 24.55
CA MET A 152 -20.33 12.08 24.33
C MET A 152 -19.39 12.77 25.32
N SER A 153 -19.39 12.31 26.58
CA SER A 153 -18.45 12.76 27.60
C SER A 153 -17.00 12.46 27.20
N LEU A 154 -16.74 11.28 26.63
CA LEU A 154 -15.43 10.94 26.04
C LEU A 154 -15.05 11.93 24.93
N ARG A 155 -15.94 12.23 23.99
CA ARG A 155 -15.66 13.17 22.89
C ARG A 155 -15.37 14.58 23.39
N GLN A 156 -16.08 15.05 24.41
CA GLN A 156 -15.82 16.32 25.07
C GLN A 156 -14.43 16.32 25.72
N PHE A 157 -14.08 15.24 26.43
CA PHE A 157 -12.74 15.08 27.01
C PHE A 157 -11.65 15.14 25.93
N CYS A 158 -11.76 14.36 24.85
CA CYS A 158 -10.80 14.40 23.75
C CYS A 158 -10.64 15.81 23.16
N SER A 159 -11.75 16.53 22.97
CA SER A 159 -11.73 17.91 22.46
C SER A 159 -11.00 18.87 23.41
N SER A 160 -11.10 18.64 24.73
CA SER A 160 -10.42 19.45 25.76
C SER A 160 -8.89 19.31 25.76
N VAL A 161 -8.36 18.23 25.17
CA VAL A 161 -6.93 17.92 25.11
C VAL A 161 -6.34 17.90 23.70
N GLU A 162 -7.16 18.10 22.66
CA GLU A 162 -6.78 17.93 21.25
C GLU A 162 -5.59 18.81 20.81
N ARG A 163 -5.38 19.97 21.46
CA ARG A 163 -4.25 20.86 21.17
C ARG A 163 -2.91 20.37 21.73
N HIS A 164 -2.91 19.32 22.53
CA HIS A 164 -1.68 18.76 23.09
C HIS A 164 -0.90 18.02 22.00
N PRO A 165 0.44 18.15 21.93
CA PRO A 165 1.23 17.52 20.87
C PRO A 165 1.26 16.00 20.94
N ILE A 166 1.06 15.42 22.14
CA ILE A 166 0.97 13.97 22.31
C ILE A 166 -0.47 13.52 22.00
N PRO A 167 -0.66 12.64 21.00
CA PRO A 167 -1.98 12.19 20.57
C PRO A 167 -2.63 11.24 21.59
N LEU A 168 -3.96 11.26 21.64
CA LEU A 168 -4.78 10.47 22.56
C LEU A 168 -5.60 9.41 21.80
N LEU A 169 -5.42 8.14 22.17
CA LEU A 169 -6.32 7.04 21.91
C LEU A 169 -7.28 6.93 23.10
N ALA A 170 -8.57 7.16 22.88
CA ALA A 170 -9.58 7.06 23.93
C ALA A 170 -10.79 6.27 23.44
N VAL A 171 -11.13 5.20 24.17
CA VAL A 171 -12.26 4.33 23.84
C VAL A 171 -12.99 3.87 25.09
N ASN A 172 -14.27 3.54 24.92
CA ASN A 172 -15.09 2.87 25.91
C ASN A 172 -15.19 1.37 25.60
N MET A 173 -15.13 0.56 26.65
CA MET A 173 -15.51 -0.85 26.66
C MET A 173 -17.02 -1.00 26.82
N GLY A 174 -17.51 -2.23 26.65
CA GLY A 174 -18.92 -2.56 26.77
C GLY A 174 -19.70 -2.35 25.48
N SER A 175 -20.93 -2.87 25.42
CA SER A 175 -21.82 -2.73 24.25
C SER A 175 -22.13 -1.27 23.94
N GLU A 176 -22.38 -0.46 24.97
CA GLU A 176 -22.64 0.98 24.85
C GLU A 176 -21.42 1.75 24.32
N GLY A 177 -20.22 1.23 24.54
CA GLY A 177 -18.96 1.86 24.15
C GLY A 177 -18.60 1.74 22.67
N LYS A 178 -19.32 0.92 21.88
CA LYS A 178 -18.95 0.61 20.50
C LYS A 178 -18.75 1.85 19.62
N ILE A 179 -19.59 2.87 19.76
CA ILE A 179 -19.48 4.09 18.94
C ILE A 179 -18.18 4.87 19.21
N SER A 180 -17.64 4.84 20.44
CA SER A 180 -16.37 5.49 20.75
C SER A 180 -15.20 4.90 19.94
N ARG A 181 -15.22 3.59 19.70
CA ARG A 181 -14.21 2.89 18.87
C ARG A 181 -14.28 3.35 17.43
N VAL A 182 -15.50 3.53 16.91
CA VAL A 182 -15.73 4.02 15.55
C VAL A 182 -15.26 5.46 15.37
N LEU A 183 -15.51 6.32 16.36
CA LEU A 183 -15.14 7.74 16.32
C LEU A 183 -13.66 8.00 16.69
N ASN A 184 -12.95 7.01 17.21
CA ASN A 184 -11.53 7.12 17.52
C ASN A 184 -10.69 6.95 16.24
N THR A 185 -9.94 7.99 15.88
CA THR A 185 -9.16 8.05 14.64
C THR A 185 -7.72 7.53 14.77
N LEU A 186 -7.28 7.18 15.99
CA LEU A 186 -5.90 6.79 16.28
C LEU A 186 -5.81 5.34 16.76
N LEU A 187 -5.20 4.45 15.97
CA LEU A 187 -4.85 3.07 16.37
C LEU A 187 -5.95 2.31 17.13
N CYS A 188 -7.23 2.46 16.72
CA CYS A 188 -8.33 1.81 17.41
C CYS A 188 -8.16 0.27 17.37
N PRO A 189 -8.19 -0.42 18.53
CA PRO A 189 -8.19 -1.88 18.55
C PRO A 189 -9.47 -2.41 17.89
N VAL A 190 -9.32 -3.32 16.93
CA VAL A 190 -10.42 -3.98 16.21
C VAL A 190 -10.33 -5.50 16.36
N SER A 191 -11.48 -6.15 16.30
CA SER A 191 -11.56 -7.62 16.28
C SER A 191 -11.59 -8.18 14.86
N HIS A 192 -11.49 -9.50 14.74
CA HIS A 192 -11.73 -10.20 13.50
C HIS A 192 -12.40 -11.55 13.77
N PRO A 193 -13.41 -11.99 12.98
CA PRO A 193 -14.14 -13.24 13.23
C PRO A 193 -13.27 -14.50 13.27
N LEU A 194 -12.13 -14.49 12.57
CA LEU A 194 -11.16 -15.59 12.55
C LEU A 194 -10.17 -15.59 13.72
N ILE A 195 -10.16 -14.56 14.58
CA ILE A 195 -9.31 -14.53 15.76
C ILE A 195 -10.06 -15.18 16.94
N PRO A 196 -9.56 -16.31 17.47
CA PRO A 196 -10.22 -16.99 18.59
C PRO A 196 -10.18 -16.13 19.86
N ASN A 197 -11.17 -16.32 20.74
CA ASN A 197 -11.21 -15.66 22.06
C ASN A 197 -11.14 -14.13 22.01
N THR A 198 -11.74 -13.50 21.00
CA THR A 198 -11.87 -12.04 20.93
C THR A 198 -12.45 -11.53 22.26
N PRO A 199 -11.79 -10.59 22.96
CA PRO A 199 -12.26 -10.10 24.25
C PRO A 199 -13.70 -9.58 24.15
N PRO A 200 -14.64 -10.12 24.95
CA PRO A 200 -16.08 -9.98 24.72
C PRO A 200 -16.66 -8.59 25.02
N LEU A 201 -15.86 -7.64 25.52
CA LEU A 201 -16.36 -6.33 26.00
C LEU A 201 -16.43 -5.28 24.88
N GLY A 202 -17.32 -5.50 23.91
CA GLY A 202 -17.71 -4.48 22.93
C GLY A 202 -16.65 -4.14 21.88
N GLN A 203 -15.71 -5.05 21.60
CA GLN A 203 -14.86 -4.92 20.41
C GLN A 203 -15.70 -5.02 19.14
N ILE A 204 -15.28 -4.28 18.12
CA ILE A 204 -15.89 -4.26 16.80
C ILE A 204 -14.83 -4.56 15.75
N SER A 205 -15.23 -5.26 14.71
CA SER A 205 -14.36 -5.53 13.56
C SER A 205 -14.18 -4.28 12.71
N TYR A 206 -13.10 -4.25 11.93
CA TYR A 206 -12.87 -3.18 10.96
C TYR A 206 -14.07 -2.99 10.02
N ARG A 207 -14.71 -4.08 9.56
CA ARG A 207 -15.88 -4.01 8.68
C ARG A 207 -17.08 -3.37 9.37
N GLU A 208 -17.35 -3.72 10.62
CA GLU A 208 -18.42 -3.09 11.41
C GLU A 208 -18.14 -1.60 11.63
N CYS A 209 -16.88 -1.21 11.88
CA CYS A 209 -16.50 0.21 11.96
C CYS A 209 -16.91 0.96 10.69
N GLN A 210 -16.54 0.44 9.52
CA GLN A 210 -16.85 1.10 8.25
C GLN A 210 -18.34 1.17 7.97
N GLN A 211 -19.09 0.12 8.32
CA GLN A 211 -20.54 0.13 8.20
C GLN A 211 -21.19 1.18 9.11
N ILE A 212 -20.75 1.31 10.37
CA ILE A 212 -21.25 2.34 11.29
C ILE A 212 -20.89 3.74 10.77
N LEU A 213 -19.66 3.97 10.29
CA LEU A 213 -19.27 5.24 9.69
C LEU A 213 -20.13 5.59 8.47
N TYR A 214 -20.45 4.61 7.63
CA TYR A 214 -21.33 4.81 6.49
C TYR A 214 -22.75 5.16 6.91
N LEU A 215 -23.36 4.37 7.80
CA LEU A 215 -24.74 4.57 8.26
C LEU A 215 -24.93 5.87 9.06
N THR A 216 -23.86 6.39 9.68
CA THR A 216 -23.86 7.66 10.42
C THR A 216 -23.48 8.87 9.54
N GLY A 217 -23.19 8.66 8.25
CA GLY A 217 -22.82 9.73 7.32
C GLY A 217 -21.38 10.23 7.46
N LEU A 218 -20.58 9.63 8.34
CA LEU A 218 -19.16 9.97 8.55
C LEU A 218 -18.24 9.37 7.47
N LEU A 219 -18.72 8.39 6.70
CA LEU A 219 -18.06 7.83 5.53
C LEU A 219 -19.00 7.96 4.31
N PRO A 220 -19.05 9.13 3.65
CA PRO A 220 -19.95 9.35 2.52
C PRO A 220 -19.53 8.51 1.30
N PRO A 221 -20.49 8.07 0.46
CA PRO A 221 -20.18 7.35 -0.76
C PRO A 221 -19.40 8.23 -1.75
N ARG A 222 -18.53 7.59 -2.53
CA ARG A 222 -17.67 8.26 -3.52
C ARG A 222 -17.66 7.47 -4.83
N ARG A 223 -17.60 8.19 -5.94
CA ARG A 223 -17.51 7.62 -7.29
C ARG A 223 -16.12 7.83 -7.85
N TYR A 224 -15.54 6.74 -8.30
CA TYR A 224 -14.24 6.67 -8.95
C TYR A 224 -14.41 6.27 -10.41
N TYR A 225 -13.43 6.64 -11.23
CA TYR A 225 -13.52 6.44 -12.67
C TYR A 225 -12.19 5.99 -13.26
N VAL A 226 -12.25 5.31 -14.41
CA VAL A 226 -11.13 5.26 -15.37
C VAL A 226 -11.48 6.12 -16.58
N PHE A 227 -10.56 7.02 -16.93
CA PHE A 227 -10.65 7.93 -18.06
C PHE A 227 -9.67 7.54 -19.17
N GLY A 228 -10.12 7.50 -20.41
CA GLY A 228 -9.31 7.05 -21.56
C GLY A 228 -10.18 6.69 -22.76
N ASN A 229 -9.52 6.28 -23.85
CA ASN A 229 -10.17 5.77 -25.05
C ASN A 229 -9.18 4.97 -25.91
N PRO A 230 -9.47 3.70 -26.30
CA PRO A 230 -10.58 2.84 -25.85
C PRO A 230 -10.26 2.14 -24.52
N ILE A 231 -11.28 2.00 -23.66
CA ILE A 231 -11.17 1.42 -22.31
C ILE A 231 -12.40 0.62 -21.88
N ALA A 232 -13.35 0.34 -22.77
CA ALA A 232 -14.53 -0.47 -22.50
C ALA A 232 -14.23 -1.81 -21.77
N HIS A 233 -13.06 -2.41 -22.04
CA HIS A 233 -12.61 -3.66 -21.43
C HIS A 233 -11.53 -3.48 -20.35
N SER A 234 -11.47 -2.31 -19.71
CA SER A 234 -10.54 -2.10 -18.59
C SER A 234 -10.84 -3.06 -17.44
N MET A 235 -9.79 -3.66 -16.85
CA MET A 235 -9.93 -4.45 -15.62
C MET A 235 -9.88 -3.59 -14.35
N SER A 236 -9.67 -2.27 -14.47
CA SER A 236 -9.62 -1.35 -13.32
C SER A 236 -10.91 -1.36 -12.47
N PRO A 237 -12.13 -1.41 -13.07
CA PRO A 237 -13.36 -1.58 -12.29
C PRO A 237 -13.36 -2.87 -11.45
N ALA A 238 -12.87 -3.99 -11.97
CA ALA A 238 -12.76 -5.24 -11.21
C ALA A 238 -11.79 -5.08 -10.04
N ILE A 239 -10.62 -4.45 -10.26
CA ILE A 239 -9.63 -4.19 -9.20
C ILE A 239 -10.24 -3.36 -8.07
N HIS A 240 -10.79 -2.19 -8.40
CA HIS A 240 -11.20 -1.22 -7.40
C HIS A 240 -12.51 -1.57 -6.72
N ASN A 241 -13.52 -2.05 -7.45
CA ASN A 241 -14.78 -2.45 -6.82
C ASN A 241 -14.58 -3.65 -5.88
N THR A 242 -13.74 -4.62 -6.25
CA THR A 242 -13.38 -5.72 -5.33
C THR A 242 -12.64 -5.21 -4.10
N ALA A 243 -11.68 -4.29 -4.26
CA ALA A 243 -10.95 -3.72 -3.14
C ALA A 243 -11.85 -2.90 -2.21
N PHE A 244 -12.72 -2.04 -2.74
CA PHE A 244 -13.67 -1.25 -1.97
C PHE A 244 -14.65 -2.14 -1.19
N THR A 245 -15.19 -3.18 -1.83
CA THR A 245 -16.08 -4.15 -1.19
C THR A 245 -15.37 -4.92 -0.06
N ALA A 246 -14.14 -5.36 -0.29
CA ALA A 246 -13.36 -6.06 0.71
C ALA A 246 -13.07 -5.17 1.94
N LEU A 247 -12.76 -3.89 1.69
CA LEU A 247 -12.49 -2.87 2.69
C LEU A 247 -13.75 -2.28 3.36
N GLY A 248 -14.96 -2.70 2.96
CA GLY A 248 -16.22 -2.17 3.51
C GLY A 248 -16.48 -0.70 3.16
N LEU A 249 -15.89 -0.20 2.06
CA LEU A 249 -16.01 1.19 1.65
C LEU A 249 -17.21 1.37 0.71
N PRO A 250 -18.05 2.41 0.90
CA PRO A 250 -19.25 2.65 0.10
C PRO A 250 -18.91 3.34 -1.23
N TYR A 251 -17.89 2.86 -1.93
CA TYR A 251 -17.33 3.49 -3.12
C TYR A 251 -17.64 2.65 -4.36
N THR A 252 -17.85 3.32 -5.49
CA THR A 252 -18.01 2.67 -6.80
C THR A 252 -16.90 3.10 -7.75
N TYR A 253 -16.58 2.23 -8.71
CA TYR A 253 -15.61 2.50 -9.77
C TYR A 253 -16.21 2.17 -11.13
N GLU A 254 -16.19 3.12 -12.05
CA GLU A 254 -16.87 3.03 -13.36
C GLU A 254 -15.93 3.38 -14.53
N VAL A 255 -16.25 2.86 -15.71
CA VAL A 255 -15.58 3.25 -16.96
C VAL A 255 -16.22 4.53 -17.48
N LYS A 256 -15.40 5.54 -17.79
CA LYS A 256 -15.84 6.75 -18.49
C LYS A 256 -14.94 6.94 -19.72
N GLU A 257 -15.32 6.25 -20.79
CA GLU A 257 -14.66 6.33 -22.08
C GLU A 257 -14.98 7.67 -22.74
N THR A 258 -13.96 8.41 -23.13
CA THR A 258 -14.13 9.67 -23.86
C THR A 258 -12.83 10.05 -24.57
N PRO A 259 -12.88 10.56 -25.81
CA PRO A 259 -11.73 11.17 -26.46
C PRO A 259 -11.49 12.63 -25.99
N SER A 260 -12.40 13.21 -25.21
CA SER A 260 -12.36 14.64 -24.84
C SER A 260 -11.97 14.85 -23.38
N ILE A 261 -10.86 15.57 -23.17
CA ILE A 261 -10.40 16.00 -21.83
C ILE A 261 -11.41 16.93 -21.13
N GLN A 262 -12.25 17.65 -21.89
CA GLN A 262 -13.20 18.62 -21.34
C GLN A 262 -14.36 17.94 -20.61
N GLU A 263 -14.81 16.77 -21.08
CA GLU A 263 -15.84 15.99 -20.41
C GLU A 263 -15.38 15.49 -19.04
N LEU A 264 -14.08 15.23 -18.89
CA LEU A 264 -13.49 14.80 -17.62
C LEU A 264 -13.65 15.88 -16.55
N ARG A 265 -13.52 17.15 -16.93
CA ARG A 265 -13.70 18.29 -16.00
C ARG A 265 -15.09 18.30 -15.36
N ASN A 266 -16.13 18.00 -16.14
CA ASN A 266 -17.50 17.98 -15.65
C ASN A 266 -17.69 16.86 -14.60
N VAL A 267 -17.15 15.67 -14.86
CA VAL A 267 -17.19 14.55 -13.91
C VAL A 267 -16.43 14.90 -12.63
N MET A 268 -15.25 15.49 -12.77
CA MET A 268 -14.39 15.88 -11.66
C MET A 268 -15.01 16.96 -10.76
N SER A 269 -15.90 17.81 -11.28
CA SER A 269 -16.59 18.84 -10.48
C SER A 269 -17.68 18.32 -9.53
N SER A 270 -18.08 17.04 -9.65
CA SER A 270 -19.09 16.45 -8.76
C SER A 270 -18.59 16.37 -7.32
N SER A 271 -19.44 16.72 -6.36
CA SER A 271 -19.14 16.57 -4.92
C SER A 271 -18.91 15.11 -4.51
N SER A 272 -19.43 14.14 -5.26
CA SER A 272 -19.23 12.70 -5.03
C SER A 272 -17.97 12.14 -5.70
N PHE A 273 -17.23 12.92 -6.48
CA PHE A 273 -16.00 12.48 -7.13
C PHE A 273 -14.93 12.13 -6.08
N GLY A 274 -14.50 10.86 -6.07
CA GLY A 274 -13.47 10.35 -5.16
C GLY A 274 -12.07 10.36 -5.76
N GLY A 275 -11.96 10.34 -7.09
CA GLY A 275 -10.71 10.22 -7.82
C GLY A 275 -10.89 9.50 -9.14
N ALA A 276 -9.83 9.41 -9.94
CA ALA A 276 -9.87 8.68 -11.19
C ALA A 276 -8.50 8.14 -11.60
N SER A 277 -8.47 6.99 -12.26
CA SER A 277 -7.33 6.58 -13.07
C SER A 277 -7.43 7.25 -14.44
N VAL A 278 -6.27 7.57 -15.03
CA VAL A 278 -6.18 8.16 -16.37
C VAL A 278 -5.26 7.28 -17.21
N THR A 279 -5.71 6.93 -18.40
CA THR A 279 -4.91 6.19 -19.37
C THR A 279 -4.91 6.90 -20.72
N ILE A 280 -4.36 6.25 -21.75
CA ILE A 280 -4.24 6.75 -23.12
C ILE A 280 -5.61 7.28 -23.60
N PRO A 281 -5.66 8.45 -24.27
CA PRO A 281 -4.55 9.35 -24.58
C PRO A 281 -4.25 10.43 -23.51
N HIS A 282 -5.04 10.49 -22.43
CA HIS A 282 -5.16 11.66 -21.55
C HIS A 282 -4.06 11.84 -20.50
N SER A 283 -3.13 10.90 -20.36
CA SER A 283 -2.15 10.89 -19.26
C SER A 283 -1.23 12.11 -19.19
N ARG A 284 -1.07 12.84 -20.30
CA ARG A 284 -0.34 14.13 -20.34
C ARG A 284 -1.29 15.32 -20.39
N ASP A 285 -2.36 15.21 -21.17
CA ASP A 285 -3.32 16.29 -21.42
C ASP A 285 -4.13 16.66 -20.18
N ILE A 286 -4.18 15.77 -19.17
CA ILE A 286 -4.81 16.07 -17.88
C ILE A 286 -3.97 17.02 -17.02
N ILE A 287 -2.65 17.07 -17.19
CA ILE A 287 -1.73 17.80 -16.31
C ILE A 287 -2.13 19.28 -16.13
N PRO A 288 -2.46 20.05 -17.19
CA PRO A 288 -2.88 21.45 -17.06
C PRO A 288 -4.14 21.65 -16.21
N LEU A 289 -4.94 20.61 -15.97
CA LEU A 289 -6.15 20.69 -15.15
C LEU A 289 -5.90 20.46 -13.65
N LEU A 290 -4.67 20.10 -13.27
CA LEU A 290 -4.32 19.69 -11.91
C LEU A 290 -3.57 20.80 -11.16
N GLN A 291 -3.94 21.05 -9.92
CA GLN A 291 -3.35 22.09 -9.08
C GLN A 291 -2.04 21.64 -8.45
N GLN A 292 -1.91 20.33 -8.18
CA GLN A 292 -0.72 19.75 -7.60
C GLN A 292 -0.30 18.51 -8.37
N LEU A 293 1.01 18.27 -8.45
CA LEU A 293 1.58 17.01 -8.93
C LEU A 293 2.47 16.43 -7.85
N SER A 294 2.47 15.11 -7.71
CA SER A 294 3.50 14.43 -6.95
C SER A 294 4.89 14.72 -7.55
N PRO A 295 5.97 14.72 -6.73
CA PRO A 295 7.32 14.89 -7.25
C PRO A 295 7.63 13.92 -8.39
N GLN A 296 7.16 12.69 -8.29
CA GLN A 296 7.38 11.63 -9.27
C GLN A 296 6.60 11.89 -10.56
N ALA A 297 5.31 12.27 -10.48
CA ALA A 297 4.52 12.60 -11.67
C ALA A 297 5.08 13.81 -12.43
N ARG A 298 5.69 14.77 -11.73
CA ARG A 298 6.37 15.92 -12.36
C ARG A 298 7.59 15.49 -13.16
N VAL A 299 8.45 14.63 -12.60
CA VAL A 299 9.64 14.10 -13.29
C VAL A 299 9.21 13.20 -14.46
N ILE A 300 8.26 12.31 -14.22
CA ILE A 300 7.74 11.40 -15.25
C ILE A 300 7.04 12.20 -16.35
N GLY A 301 6.43 13.35 -16.07
CA GLY A 301 5.71 14.15 -17.07
C GLY A 301 4.44 13.47 -17.60
N ALA A 302 3.85 12.57 -16.80
CA ALA A 302 2.59 11.89 -17.08
C ALA A 302 1.88 11.53 -15.77
N VAL A 303 0.55 11.64 -15.76
CA VAL A 303 -0.34 11.35 -14.65
C VAL A 303 -1.27 10.20 -15.03
N ASN A 304 -1.37 9.20 -14.14
CA ASN A 304 -2.34 8.11 -14.28
C ASN A 304 -3.32 8.06 -13.10
N THR A 305 -3.16 8.92 -12.08
CA THR A 305 -3.94 8.90 -10.84
C THR A 305 -4.33 10.32 -10.45
N ILE A 306 -5.63 10.58 -10.30
CA ILE A 306 -6.19 11.85 -9.85
C ILE A 306 -6.80 11.66 -8.46
N THR A 307 -6.50 12.59 -7.56
CA THR A 307 -7.08 12.64 -6.21
C THR A 307 -7.58 14.05 -5.91
N PRO A 308 -8.83 14.24 -5.44
CA PRO A 308 -9.32 15.53 -4.97
C PRO A 308 -8.46 16.06 -3.81
N LEU A 309 -8.17 17.36 -3.82
CA LEU A 309 -7.48 18.01 -2.70
C LEU A 309 -8.47 18.31 -1.57
N PRO A 310 -8.16 17.95 -0.31
CA PRO A 310 -8.96 18.37 0.83
C PRO A 310 -8.98 19.91 0.95
N ASN A 311 -10.15 20.49 1.26
CA ASN A 311 -10.35 21.88 1.71
C ASN A 311 -9.99 23.03 0.75
N CYS A 312 -9.18 22.81 -0.29
CA CYS A 312 -8.68 23.88 -1.16
C CYS A 312 -9.45 24.01 -2.48
N GLY A 313 -10.26 23.01 -2.83
CA GLY A 313 -10.74 22.82 -4.19
C GLY A 313 -9.60 22.37 -5.14
N GLY A 314 -9.95 21.60 -6.17
CA GLY A 314 -8.98 21.13 -7.16
C GLY A 314 -8.44 19.72 -6.91
N PHE A 315 -7.41 19.36 -7.67
CA PHE A 315 -6.96 17.98 -7.85
C PHE A 315 -5.44 17.87 -7.82
N ARG A 316 -4.99 16.74 -7.29
CA ARG A 316 -3.61 16.28 -7.33
C ARG A 316 -3.45 15.16 -8.36
N GLY A 317 -2.43 15.27 -9.19
CA GLY A 317 -1.95 14.21 -10.08
C GLY A 317 -0.83 13.39 -9.46
N ASP A 318 -0.89 12.08 -9.62
CA ASP A 318 0.18 11.14 -9.32
C ASP A 318 0.39 10.15 -10.47
N ASN A 319 1.49 9.40 -10.40
CA ASN A 319 1.80 8.32 -11.32
C ASN A 319 2.08 7.05 -10.51
N THR A 320 1.24 6.03 -10.65
CA THR A 320 1.41 4.72 -10.01
C THR A 320 1.97 3.66 -10.95
N ASP A 321 2.04 3.92 -12.26
CA ASP A 321 2.63 3.01 -13.24
C ASP A 321 4.07 2.67 -12.85
N TRP A 322 4.89 3.68 -12.49
CA TRP A 322 6.28 3.43 -12.11
C TRP A 322 6.39 2.56 -10.84
N ARG A 323 5.43 2.66 -9.91
CA ARG A 323 5.38 1.81 -8.71
C ARG A 323 5.04 0.39 -9.08
N GLY A 324 4.06 0.19 -9.96
CA GLY A 324 3.67 -1.12 -10.48
C GLY A 324 4.81 -1.79 -11.23
N ILE A 325 5.46 -1.06 -12.14
CA ILE A 325 6.64 -1.52 -12.89
C ILE A 325 7.78 -1.88 -11.94
N LYS A 326 8.12 -0.99 -10.98
CA LYS A 326 9.18 -1.25 -10.00
C LYS A 326 8.88 -2.51 -9.16
N ALA A 327 7.65 -2.67 -8.67
CA ALA A 327 7.26 -3.84 -7.89
C ALA A 327 7.40 -5.15 -8.69
N CYS A 328 6.93 -5.14 -9.94
CA CYS A 328 7.09 -6.27 -10.87
C CYS A 328 8.56 -6.59 -11.12
N LEU A 329 9.40 -5.59 -11.44
CA LEU A 329 10.82 -5.79 -11.70
C LEU A 329 11.54 -6.34 -10.46
N VAL A 330 11.41 -5.70 -9.30
CA VAL A 330 12.08 -6.12 -8.06
C VAL A 330 11.71 -7.54 -7.66
N ARG A 331 10.43 -7.94 -7.82
CA ARG A 331 9.98 -9.32 -7.55
C ARG A 331 10.58 -10.33 -8.53
N SER A 332 10.83 -9.92 -9.77
CA SER A 332 11.32 -10.81 -10.83
C SER A 332 12.83 -10.85 -10.95
N LEU A 333 13.56 -9.94 -10.32
CA LEU A 333 15.03 -9.95 -10.27
C LEU A 333 15.54 -11.07 -9.34
N THR A 334 16.60 -11.75 -9.76
CA THR A 334 17.31 -12.77 -8.97
C THR A 334 18.77 -12.36 -8.81
N PRO A 335 19.55 -12.96 -7.89
CA PRO A 335 20.97 -12.66 -7.75
C PRO A 335 21.76 -12.78 -9.07
N ALA A 336 21.35 -13.68 -9.98
CA ALA A 336 22.02 -13.89 -11.26
C ALA A 336 21.91 -12.71 -12.24
N HIS A 337 20.89 -11.86 -12.07
CA HIS A 337 20.66 -10.70 -12.94
C HIS A 337 20.26 -9.48 -12.11
N ALA A 338 20.86 -9.34 -10.92
CA ALA A 338 20.72 -8.16 -10.08
C ALA A 338 21.19 -6.92 -10.84
N VAL A 339 20.63 -5.76 -10.50
CA VAL A 339 21.01 -4.49 -11.13
C VAL A 339 22.44 -4.13 -10.72
N THR A 340 23.30 -3.92 -11.71
CA THR A 340 24.69 -3.49 -11.53
C THR A 340 25.00 -2.34 -12.48
N SER A 341 26.20 -1.77 -12.37
CA SER A 341 26.68 -0.76 -13.29
C SER A 341 26.87 -1.27 -14.72
N SER A 342 26.77 -2.58 -15.01
CA SER A 342 26.80 -3.16 -16.36
C SER A 342 25.40 -3.43 -16.93
N THR A 343 24.34 -3.31 -16.12
CA THR A 343 22.96 -3.56 -16.53
C THR A 343 22.50 -2.56 -17.59
N THR A 344 21.89 -3.10 -18.65
CA THR A 344 21.25 -2.33 -19.72
C THR A 344 19.77 -2.68 -19.77
N ALA A 345 18.92 -1.66 -19.80
CA ALA A 345 17.49 -1.84 -20.01
C ALA A 345 17.07 -1.35 -21.40
N LEU A 346 16.25 -2.15 -22.10
CA LEU A 346 15.61 -1.80 -23.36
C LEU A 346 14.15 -1.43 -23.12
N ILE A 347 13.75 -0.22 -23.52
CA ILE A 347 12.38 0.28 -23.46
C ILE A 347 11.82 0.32 -24.88
N LEU A 348 10.69 -0.36 -25.09
CA LEU A 348 9.98 -0.37 -26.37
C LEU A 348 8.72 0.50 -26.24
N GLY A 349 8.74 1.67 -26.86
CA GLY A 349 7.64 2.66 -26.85
C GLY A 349 8.08 4.06 -26.41
N GLY A 350 7.28 5.07 -26.75
CA GLY A 350 7.53 6.50 -26.49
C GLY A 350 6.42 7.25 -25.76
N GLY A 351 5.47 6.53 -25.15
CA GLY A 351 4.30 7.11 -24.46
C GLY A 351 4.54 7.47 -22.99
N GLY A 352 3.47 7.91 -22.31
CA GLY A 352 3.52 8.22 -20.86
C GLY A 352 3.97 7.03 -20.00
N THR A 353 3.59 5.82 -20.40
CA THR A 353 3.99 4.59 -19.72
C THR A 353 5.47 4.23 -19.94
N ALA A 354 6.04 4.58 -21.10
CA ALA A 354 7.50 4.45 -21.34
C ALA A 354 8.29 5.37 -20.40
N ARG A 355 7.79 6.59 -20.17
CA ARG A 355 8.39 7.54 -19.20
C ARG A 355 8.34 6.98 -17.77
N ALA A 356 7.21 6.37 -17.39
CA ALA A 356 7.09 5.67 -16.10
C ALA A 356 8.05 4.47 -15.99
N ALA A 357 8.28 3.73 -17.09
CA ALA A 357 9.24 2.63 -17.14
C ALA A 357 10.68 3.10 -16.93
N VAL A 358 11.11 4.16 -17.64
CA VAL A 358 12.45 4.77 -17.45
C VAL A 358 12.63 5.22 -16.00
N TYR A 359 11.63 5.90 -15.42
CA TYR A 359 11.68 6.32 -14.02
C TYR A 359 11.75 5.12 -13.05
N ALA A 360 10.97 4.06 -13.27
CA ALA A 360 10.99 2.86 -12.43
C ALA A 360 12.36 2.17 -12.47
N LEU A 361 12.97 2.06 -13.65
CA LEU A 361 14.29 1.47 -13.86
C LEU A 361 15.40 2.33 -13.20
N TYR A 362 15.31 3.65 -13.32
CA TYR A 362 16.19 4.59 -12.62
C TYR A 362 16.10 4.39 -11.09
N GLN A 363 14.90 4.25 -10.55
CA GLN A 363 14.64 4.03 -9.12
C GLN A 363 15.10 2.66 -8.59
N ILE A 364 15.51 1.73 -9.45
CA ILE A 364 16.15 0.46 -9.06
C ILE A 364 17.66 0.44 -9.40
N GLY A 365 18.22 1.56 -9.87
CA GLY A 365 19.66 1.74 -10.09
C GLY A 365 20.15 1.46 -11.51
N VAL A 366 19.26 1.31 -12.50
CA VAL A 366 19.68 1.18 -13.90
C VAL A 366 20.13 2.54 -14.43
N ILE A 367 21.32 2.58 -15.03
CA ILE A 367 21.90 3.81 -15.60
C ILE A 367 22.05 3.77 -17.12
N ARG A 368 21.96 2.59 -17.76
CA ARG A 368 22.00 2.46 -19.23
C ARG A 368 20.62 2.11 -19.78
N PHE A 369 20.13 2.96 -20.67
CA PHE A 369 18.84 2.85 -21.29
C PHE A 369 18.97 2.85 -22.80
N TRP A 370 18.33 1.88 -23.44
CA TRP A 370 18.08 1.88 -24.88
C TRP A 370 16.59 2.09 -25.09
N ILE A 371 16.23 3.05 -25.91
CA ILE A 371 14.83 3.39 -26.18
C ILE A 371 14.59 3.25 -27.68
N TYR A 372 13.62 2.42 -28.03
CA TYR A 372 13.14 2.28 -29.40
C TYR A 372 11.66 2.64 -29.47
N ASN A 373 11.30 3.48 -30.44
CA ASN A 373 9.92 3.83 -30.73
C ASN A 373 9.75 4.14 -32.22
N ARG A 374 8.63 3.72 -32.82
CA ARG A 374 8.33 3.94 -34.25
C ARG A 374 8.48 5.41 -34.66
N THR A 375 8.08 6.34 -33.79
CA THR A 375 8.34 7.77 -33.99
C THR A 375 9.53 8.16 -33.14
N ARG A 376 10.71 8.24 -33.77
CA ARG A 376 12.00 8.56 -33.10
C ARG A 376 11.92 9.77 -32.18
N ARG A 377 11.28 10.85 -32.63
CA ARG A 377 11.12 12.08 -31.84
C ARG A 377 10.53 11.87 -30.45
N GLN A 378 9.59 10.92 -30.29
CA GLN A 378 9.02 10.63 -28.97
C GLN A 378 10.06 10.01 -28.02
N ALA A 379 10.92 9.13 -28.51
CA ALA A 379 12.01 8.55 -27.72
C ALA A 379 13.09 9.59 -27.39
N GLU A 380 13.41 10.50 -28.33
CA GLU A 380 14.34 11.61 -28.11
C GLU A 380 13.87 12.54 -26.99
N VAL A 381 12.58 12.90 -26.96
CA VAL A 381 12.03 13.72 -25.86
C VAL A 381 12.21 13.03 -24.51
N ILE A 382 12.03 11.70 -24.43
CA ILE A 382 12.29 10.96 -23.19
C ILE A 382 13.77 11.02 -22.83
N ALA A 383 14.66 10.78 -23.79
CA ALA A 383 16.11 10.84 -23.56
C ALA A 383 16.58 12.23 -23.10
N GLU A 384 16.08 13.30 -23.72
CA GLU A 384 16.38 14.69 -23.35
C GLU A 384 15.90 15.02 -21.93
N ASP A 385 14.66 14.65 -21.59
CA ASP A 385 14.07 14.97 -20.28
C ASP A 385 14.78 14.24 -19.15
N PHE A 386 15.05 12.93 -19.31
CA PHE A 386 15.72 12.13 -18.30
C PHE A 386 17.24 12.37 -18.27
N GLY A 387 17.88 12.71 -19.39
CA GLY A 387 19.29 13.08 -19.42
C GLY A 387 19.61 14.34 -18.62
N LYS A 388 18.63 15.25 -18.45
CA LYS A 388 18.74 16.43 -17.59
C LYS A 388 18.59 16.10 -16.10
N LEU A 389 17.96 14.96 -15.76
CA LEU A 389 17.69 14.56 -14.38
C LEU A 389 18.98 14.13 -13.67
N ASP A 390 19.83 13.37 -14.36
CA ASP A 390 21.04 12.80 -13.80
C ASP A 390 22.08 12.53 -14.90
N SER A 391 23.24 13.18 -14.80
CA SER A 391 24.35 13.09 -15.76
C SER A 391 24.96 11.69 -15.89
N MET A 392 24.71 10.79 -14.93
CA MET A 392 25.18 9.39 -15.02
C MET A 392 24.35 8.55 -15.99
N LEU A 393 23.15 9.01 -16.37
CA LEU A 393 22.27 8.28 -17.27
C LEU A 393 22.81 8.28 -18.69
N ARG A 394 22.96 7.07 -19.24
CA ARG A 394 23.38 6.82 -20.61
C ARG A 394 22.16 6.34 -21.39
N ILE A 395 21.46 7.29 -22.01
CA ILE A 395 20.26 7.02 -22.79
C ILE A 395 20.61 7.06 -24.28
N VAL A 396 20.37 5.95 -24.98
CA VAL A 396 20.55 5.86 -26.44
C VAL A 396 19.21 5.62 -27.09
N VAL A 397 18.87 6.45 -28.08
CA VAL A 397 17.71 6.26 -28.95
C VAL A 397 18.14 5.47 -30.16
N LEU A 398 17.50 4.32 -30.38
CA LEU A 398 17.79 3.41 -31.50
C LEU A 398 16.96 3.81 -32.72
N ASP A 399 17.55 3.76 -33.92
CA ASP A 399 16.79 3.84 -35.17
C ASP A 399 16.13 2.50 -35.48
N GLU A 400 16.89 1.42 -35.31
CA GLU A 400 16.43 0.04 -35.54
C GLU A 400 16.86 -0.89 -34.40
N LEU A 401 16.05 -1.93 -34.14
CA LEU A 401 16.42 -2.93 -33.13
C LEU A 401 17.61 -3.81 -33.56
N ASP A 402 17.87 -3.92 -34.86
CA ASP A 402 18.98 -4.71 -35.42
C ASP A 402 20.36 -4.10 -35.12
N GLU A 403 20.41 -2.89 -34.56
CA GLU A 403 21.63 -2.29 -34.00
C GLU A 403 22.10 -2.96 -32.70
N LEU A 404 21.27 -3.82 -32.11
CA LEU A 404 21.55 -4.44 -30.81
C LEU A 404 22.30 -5.78 -30.91
N PRO A 405 23.25 -6.06 -29.99
CA PRO A 405 23.78 -5.14 -28.97
C PRO A 405 24.70 -4.10 -29.58
N LEU A 406 24.68 -2.87 -29.04
CA LEU A 406 25.62 -1.83 -29.46
C LEU A 406 27.07 -2.27 -29.19
N PRO A 407 28.04 -1.92 -30.07
CA PRO A 407 29.44 -2.30 -29.90
C PRO A 407 29.99 -1.98 -28.50
N GLY A 408 30.59 -2.97 -27.85
CA GLY A 408 31.17 -2.82 -26.50
C GLY A 408 30.15 -2.78 -25.35
N CYS A 409 28.86 -2.99 -25.62
CA CYS A 409 27.82 -3.07 -24.59
C CYS A 409 27.21 -4.48 -24.53
N PRO A 410 26.95 -5.05 -23.34
CA PRO A 410 26.21 -6.30 -23.24
C PRO A 410 24.76 -6.12 -23.71
N PRO A 411 24.12 -7.17 -24.25
CA PRO A 411 22.68 -7.14 -24.54
C PRO A 411 21.85 -6.84 -23.28
N PRO A 412 20.62 -6.33 -23.43
CA PRO A 412 19.80 -5.92 -22.31
C PRO A 412 19.39 -7.15 -21.48
N THR A 413 19.46 -6.99 -20.16
CA THR A 413 18.97 -7.97 -19.18
C THR A 413 17.61 -7.58 -18.60
N ILE A 414 17.10 -6.40 -18.97
CA ILE A 414 15.74 -5.96 -18.66
C ILE A 414 15.12 -5.39 -19.95
N ILE A 415 13.97 -5.91 -20.36
CA ILE A 415 13.22 -5.38 -21.50
C ILE A 415 11.82 -5.04 -21.03
N VAL A 416 11.42 -3.78 -21.24
CA VAL A 416 10.09 -3.27 -20.88
C VAL A 416 9.35 -2.85 -22.14
N SER A 417 8.30 -3.56 -22.50
CA SER A 417 7.43 -3.21 -23.62
C SER A 417 6.24 -2.39 -23.14
N THR A 418 6.10 -1.19 -23.68
CA THR A 418 4.97 -0.28 -23.42
C THR A 418 4.16 -0.02 -24.68
N VAL A 419 4.37 -0.79 -25.74
CA VAL A 419 3.57 -0.71 -26.96
C VAL A 419 2.28 -1.51 -26.80
N PRO A 420 1.18 -1.11 -27.44
CA PRO A 420 0.01 -1.97 -27.54
C PRO A 420 0.37 -3.33 -28.17
N ALA A 421 -0.30 -4.40 -27.75
CA ALA A 421 -0.09 -5.73 -28.36
C ALA A 421 -0.58 -5.78 -29.81
N VAL A 422 -1.58 -4.95 -30.16
CA VAL A 422 -2.15 -4.86 -31.50
C VAL A 422 -2.30 -3.44 -32.00
N ASP A 423 -2.26 -3.32 -33.32
CA ASP A 423 -2.60 -2.10 -34.00
C ASP A 423 -4.12 -1.96 -34.06
N GLN A 424 -4.65 -1.06 -33.25
CA GLN A 424 -6.08 -0.75 -33.18
C GLN A 424 -6.56 0.11 -34.36
N THR A 425 -5.65 0.58 -35.23
CA THR A 425 -6.01 1.37 -36.42
C THR A 425 -6.32 0.50 -37.64
N GLN A 426 -6.09 -0.81 -37.55
CA GLN A 426 -6.33 -1.78 -38.63
C GLN A 426 -7.47 -2.75 -38.27
N THR A 427 -8.26 -3.13 -39.28
CA THR A 427 -9.34 -4.12 -39.15
C THR A 427 -9.12 -5.25 -40.18
N PRO A 428 -8.90 -6.51 -39.77
CA PRO A 428 -8.76 -6.98 -38.38
C PRO A 428 -7.46 -6.48 -37.74
N SER A 429 -7.49 -6.27 -36.42
CA SER A 429 -6.31 -5.82 -35.68
C SER A 429 -5.19 -6.84 -35.75
N LYS A 430 -3.99 -6.40 -36.17
CA LYS A 430 -2.80 -7.23 -36.29
C LYS A 430 -1.87 -7.03 -35.10
N MET A 431 -1.13 -8.07 -34.72
CA MET A 431 -0.07 -7.94 -33.73
C MET A 431 0.98 -6.94 -34.20
N ILE A 432 1.41 -6.08 -33.30
CA ILE A 432 2.52 -5.17 -33.56
C ILE A 432 3.81 -5.97 -33.43
N ASP A 433 4.54 -6.10 -34.53
CA ASP A 433 5.91 -6.64 -34.52
C ASP A 433 6.90 -5.49 -34.62
N LEU A 434 7.68 -5.30 -33.56
CA LEU A 434 8.75 -4.29 -33.51
C LEU A 434 10.07 -4.77 -34.14
N GLY A 435 10.13 -6.01 -34.61
CA GLY A 435 11.36 -6.61 -35.12
C GLY A 435 12.24 -7.24 -34.03
N LEU A 436 11.70 -7.48 -32.83
CA LEU A 436 12.46 -8.09 -31.74
C LEU A 436 12.89 -9.52 -32.11
N LYS A 437 14.17 -9.87 -31.93
CA LYS A 437 14.73 -11.20 -32.20
C LYS A 437 15.38 -11.77 -30.95
N LYS A 438 15.66 -13.08 -30.94
CA LYS A 438 16.27 -13.75 -29.79
C LYS A 438 17.64 -13.17 -29.44
N GLU A 439 18.40 -12.70 -30.44
CA GLU A 439 19.73 -12.10 -30.31
C GLU A 439 19.71 -10.82 -29.47
N HIS A 440 18.56 -10.13 -29.41
CA HIS A 440 18.38 -8.92 -28.60
C HIS A 440 18.17 -9.24 -27.11
N LEU A 441 18.00 -10.51 -26.73
CA LEU A 441 17.89 -10.95 -25.34
C LEU A 441 19.25 -11.48 -24.86
N SER A 442 19.72 -10.95 -23.74
CA SER A 442 20.96 -11.42 -23.10
C SER A 442 20.97 -12.94 -22.86
N PRO A 443 22.07 -13.64 -23.21
CA PRO A 443 22.26 -15.03 -22.85
C PRO A 443 22.51 -15.22 -21.34
N ALA A 444 22.74 -14.16 -20.57
CA ALA A 444 22.89 -14.25 -19.11
C ALA A 444 21.54 -14.39 -18.37
N GLY A 445 20.40 -14.31 -19.08
CA GLY A 445 19.09 -14.21 -18.48
C GLY A 445 18.64 -12.76 -18.29
N GLY A 446 17.44 -12.58 -17.72
CA GLY A 446 16.86 -11.26 -17.58
C GLY A 446 15.37 -11.25 -17.26
N VAL A 447 14.78 -10.06 -17.29
CA VAL A 447 13.35 -9.84 -17.07
C VAL A 447 12.72 -9.21 -18.30
N ALA A 448 11.69 -9.85 -18.84
CA ALA A 448 10.85 -9.33 -19.90
C ALA A 448 9.50 -8.90 -19.29
N LEU A 449 9.22 -7.60 -19.27
CA LEU A 449 8.00 -7.02 -18.73
C LEU A 449 7.15 -6.44 -19.85
N GLU A 450 5.99 -7.03 -20.09
CA GLU A 450 4.98 -6.51 -21.01
C GLU A 450 3.96 -5.68 -20.24
N LEU A 451 3.60 -4.49 -20.72
CA LEU A 451 2.59 -3.64 -20.07
C LEU A 451 1.24 -3.75 -20.73
N ALA A 452 1.18 -4.14 -22.01
CA ALA A 452 -0.06 -4.58 -22.62
C ALA A 452 -0.56 -5.81 -21.86
N TYR A 453 -1.78 -5.73 -21.33
CA TYR A 453 -2.42 -6.84 -20.63
C TYR A 453 -3.43 -7.58 -21.52
N ASP A 454 -3.30 -7.45 -22.84
CA ASP A 454 -4.04 -8.31 -23.75
C ASP A 454 -3.64 -9.79 -23.52
N ARG A 455 -4.58 -10.72 -23.71
CA ARG A 455 -4.35 -12.15 -23.49
C ARG A 455 -3.44 -12.80 -24.53
N ARG A 456 -3.25 -12.15 -25.69
CA ARG A 456 -2.40 -12.66 -26.77
C ARG A 456 -0.94 -12.71 -26.32
N MET A 457 -0.25 -13.78 -26.72
CA MET A 457 1.18 -13.92 -26.48
C MET A 457 1.92 -12.90 -27.35
N THR A 458 2.55 -11.90 -26.72
CA THR A 458 3.37 -10.93 -27.45
C THR A 458 4.72 -11.52 -27.82
N LYS A 459 5.36 -10.95 -28.84
CA LYS A 459 6.68 -11.41 -29.31
C LYS A 459 7.74 -11.36 -28.21
N LEU A 460 7.70 -10.34 -27.35
CA LEU A 460 8.60 -10.21 -26.20
C LEU A 460 8.44 -11.40 -25.23
N LEU A 461 7.20 -11.69 -24.82
CA LEU A 461 6.92 -12.77 -23.88
C LEU A 461 7.24 -14.14 -24.48
N ALA A 462 6.95 -14.35 -25.78
CA ALA A 462 7.29 -15.57 -26.50
C ALA A 462 8.81 -15.82 -26.54
N LEU A 463 9.61 -14.80 -26.89
CA LEU A 463 11.07 -14.92 -26.94
C LEU A 463 11.68 -15.16 -25.55
N ALA A 464 11.17 -14.49 -24.52
CA ALA A 464 11.62 -14.70 -23.14
C ALA A 464 11.28 -16.11 -22.64
N GLN A 465 10.10 -16.63 -23.00
CA GLN A 465 9.71 -18.01 -22.71
C GLN A 465 10.59 -19.02 -23.46
N GLU A 466 10.82 -18.83 -24.77
CA GLU A 466 11.70 -19.69 -25.57
C GLU A 466 13.13 -19.73 -24.97
N ARG A 467 13.66 -18.57 -24.54
CA ARG A 467 14.95 -18.49 -23.84
C ARG A 467 14.91 -19.27 -22.53
N ARG A 468 13.86 -19.13 -21.73
CA ARG A 468 13.69 -19.87 -20.48
C ARG A 468 13.67 -21.39 -20.70
N GLU A 469 12.93 -21.86 -21.69
CA GLU A 469 12.84 -23.28 -22.05
C GLU A 469 14.20 -23.86 -22.50
N LYS A 470 15.06 -23.02 -23.10
CA LYS A 470 16.45 -23.36 -23.46
C LYS A 470 17.44 -23.25 -22.30
N GLY A 471 16.98 -23.03 -21.07
CA GLY A 471 17.81 -22.96 -19.87
C GLY A 471 18.41 -21.59 -19.58
N TYR A 472 18.07 -20.55 -20.34
CA TYR A 472 18.48 -19.19 -20.02
C TYR A 472 17.61 -18.62 -18.87
N GLY A 473 18.19 -17.86 -17.95
CA GLY A 473 17.49 -17.34 -16.76
C GLY A 473 16.51 -16.18 -17.05
N TRP A 474 15.60 -16.32 -18.02
CA TRP A 474 14.60 -15.31 -18.36
C TRP A 474 13.30 -15.48 -17.55
N THR A 475 12.78 -14.35 -17.07
CA THR A 475 11.50 -14.25 -16.38
C THR A 475 10.56 -13.35 -17.16
N SER A 476 9.39 -13.89 -17.52
CA SER A 476 8.34 -13.17 -18.22
C SER A 476 7.31 -12.62 -17.22
N VAL A 477 7.03 -11.31 -17.30
CA VAL A 477 6.03 -10.63 -16.48
C VAL A 477 4.94 -10.08 -17.40
N LYS A 478 3.71 -10.54 -17.18
CA LYS A 478 2.54 -10.19 -17.99
C LYS A 478 1.96 -8.84 -17.56
N GLY A 479 1.35 -8.12 -18.50
CA GLY A 479 0.77 -6.79 -18.23
C GLY A 479 -0.30 -6.77 -17.14
N ILE A 480 -1.06 -7.86 -16.98
CA ILE A 480 -2.06 -7.98 -15.91
C ILE A 480 -1.42 -7.89 -14.51
N GLU A 481 -0.16 -8.34 -14.35
CA GLU A 481 0.53 -8.21 -13.07
C GLU A 481 0.89 -6.76 -12.76
N MET A 482 1.37 -6.03 -13.76
CA MET A 482 1.65 -4.59 -13.64
C MET A 482 0.35 -3.83 -13.32
N LEU A 483 -0.74 -4.13 -14.04
CA LEU A 483 -2.04 -3.49 -13.85
C LEU A 483 -2.56 -3.67 -12.41
N LEU A 484 -2.39 -4.87 -11.83
CA LEU A 484 -2.71 -5.14 -10.44
C LEU A 484 -1.86 -4.29 -9.49
N GLU A 485 -0.53 -4.29 -9.64
CA GLU A 485 0.37 -3.56 -8.73
C GLU A 485 0.13 -2.04 -8.78
N GLN A 486 -0.08 -1.45 -9.96
CA GLN A 486 -0.40 -0.02 -10.06
C GLN A 486 -1.78 0.29 -9.43
N GLY A 487 -2.76 -0.61 -9.58
CA GLY A 487 -4.12 -0.43 -9.07
C GLY A 487 -4.19 -0.59 -7.55
N TYR A 488 -3.34 -1.43 -6.96
CA TYR A 488 -3.18 -1.51 -5.52
C TYR A 488 -2.66 -0.20 -4.93
N GLU A 489 -1.71 0.45 -5.60
CA GLU A 489 -1.18 1.75 -5.16
C GLU A 489 -2.22 2.86 -5.31
N GLN A 490 -3.01 2.88 -6.39
CA GLN A 490 -4.13 3.82 -6.54
C GLN A 490 -5.16 3.66 -5.43
N THR A 491 -5.55 2.41 -5.14
CA THR A 491 -6.45 2.09 -4.02
C THR A 491 -5.90 2.63 -2.70
N ARG A 492 -4.59 2.45 -2.45
CA ARG A 492 -3.92 2.97 -1.25
C ARG A 492 -3.94 4.50 -1.18
N ILE A 493 -3.69 5.17 -2.31
CA ILE A 493 -3.70 6.64 -2.39
C ILE A 493 -5.09 7.20 -2.07
N TRP A 494 -6.15 6.60 -2.63
CA TRP A 494 -7.51 7.12 -2.45
C TRP A 494 -8.13 6.78 -1.10
N THR A 495 -7.87 5.57 -0.59
CA THR A 495 -8.56 5.07 0.61
C THR A 495 -7.73 5.22 1.88
N GLY A 496 -6.43 5.48 1.76
CA GLY A 496 -5.47 5.36 2.86
C GLY A 496 -5.23 3.91 3.32
N ARG A 497 -5.91 2.91 2.71
CA ARG A 497 -5.85 1.50 3.08
C ARG A 497 -5.15 0.67 2.03
N ARG A 498 -4.39 -0.34 2.45
CA ARG A 498 -3.74 -1.27 1.52
C ARG A 498 -4.79 -2.16 0.86
N ALA A 499 -4.68 -2.34 -0.45
CA ALA A 499 -5.54 -3.26 -1.19
C ALA A 499 -5.32 -4.71 -0.70
N PRO A 500 -6.39 -5.49 -0.46
CA PRO A 500 -6.31 -6.93 -0.18
C PRO A 500 -5.78 -7.71 -1.41
N LYS A 501 -4.45 -7.67 -1.63
CA LYS A 501 -3.81 -8.08 -2.90
C LYS A 501 -4.24 -9.46 -3.37
N ARG A 502 -4.22 -10.46 -2.48
CA ARG A 502 -4.59 -11.84 -2.80
C ARG A 502 -6.03 -11.94 -3.32
N TYR A 503 -6.99 -11.47 -2.51
CA TYR A 503 -8.42 -11.52 -2.85
C TYR A 503 -8.73 -10.74 -4.14
N VAL A 504 -8.16 -9.54 -4.29
CA VAL A 504 -8.33 -8.74 -5.51
C VAL A 504 -7.71 -9.43 -6.72
N ARG A 505 -6.51 -10.02 -6.59
CA ARG A 505 -5.85 -10.76 -7.67
C ARG A 505 -6.71 -11.94 -8.13
N GLU A 506 -7.23 -12.74 -7.21
CA GLU A 506 -8.10 -13.88 -7.52
C GLU A 506 -9.34 -13.43 -8.34
N LYS A 507 -10.07 -12.41 -7.87
CA LYS A 507 -11.25 -11.89 -8.58
C LYS A 507 -10.97 -11.24 -9.92
N VAL A 508 -9.86 -10.53 -10.04
CA VAL A 508 -9.46 -9.91 -11.30
C VAL A 508 -9.04 -10.98 -12.30
N LEU A 509 -8.34 -12.04 -11.88
CA LEU A 509 -7.95 -13.13 -12.76
C LEU A 509 -9.17 -13.97 -13.19
N GLU A 510 -10.16 -14.18 -12.32
CA GLU A 510 -11.46 -14.76 -12.69
C GLU A 510 -12.11 -13.95 -13.82
N ALA A 511 -12.29 -12.64 -13.63
CA ALA A 511 -12.88 -11.75 -14.64
C ALA A 511 -12.06 -11.69 -15.94
N TYR A 512 -10.73 -11.61 -15.81
CA TYR A 512 -9.80 -11.58 -16.93
C TYR A 512 -9.81 -12.88 -17.74
N SER A 513 -10.04 -14.03 -17.10
CA SER A 513 -10.12 -15.33 -17.79
C SER A 513 -11.38 -15.48 -18.66
N GLN A 514 -12.48 -14.83 -18.26
CA GLN A 514 -13.76 -14.83 -18.97
C GLN A 514 -13.76 -13.86 -20.16
N TRP A 515 -12.87 -12.88 -20.15
CA TRP A 515 -12.67 -11.98 -21.28
C TRP A 515 -12.00 -12.72 -22.44
N LEU A 516 -12.72 -12.90 -23.55
CA LEU A 516 -12.20 -13.39 -24.82
C LEU A 516 -12.09 -12.19 -25.78
N PRO A 517 -10.90 -11.82 -26.27
CA PRO A 517 -10.83 -10.92 -27.40
C PRO A 517 -11.47 -11.61 -28.62
N GLU A 518 -12.29 -10.87 -29.37
CA GLU A 518 -12.82 -11.32 -30.66
C GLU A 518 -11.63 -11.81 -31.52
N SER A 519 -11.56 -13.13 -31.79
CA SER A 519 -10.58 -13.88 -32.60
C SER A 519 -9.40 -14.65 -31.95
N SER A 520 -9.34 -14.90 -30.62
CA SER A 520 -8.32 -15.84 -30.09
C SER A 520 -8.89 -17.23 -29.74
N ALA A 521 -8.32 -18.29 -30.32
CA ALA A 521 -8.48 -19.66 -29.85
C ALA A 521 -8.11 -19.76 -28.35
N PRO A 522 -8.80 -20.59 -27.56
CA PRO A 522 -8.50 -20.76 -26.15
C PRO A 522 -7.07 -21.29 -25.99
N LEU A 523 -6.21 -20.53 -25.29
CA LEU A 523 -4.96 -21.07 -24.76
C LEU A 523 -5.31 -22.10 -23.68
N SER A 524 -4.88 -23.34 -23.86
CA SER A 524 -4.89 -24.36 -22.80
C SER A 524 -3.90 -23.92 -21.70
N TRP A 525 -4.41 -23.85 -20.47
CA TRP A 525 -3.68 -23.45 -19.27
C TRP A 525 -2.79 -24.56 -18.72
#